data_AF-A0A349B8M5-F1
#
_entry.id   AF-A0A349B8M5-F1
#
_cell.length_a   1.000
_cell.length_b   1.000
_cell.length_c   1.000
_cell.angle_alpha   90.00
_cell.angle_beta   90.00
_cell.angle_gamma   90.00
#
_symmetry.space_group_name_H-M   'P 1'
#
loop_
_entity.id
_entity.type
_entity.pdbx_description
1 polymer ?
#
loop_
_entity_poly.entity_id
_entity_poly.type
_entity_poly.pdbx_seq_one_letter_code
_entity_poly.pdbx_strand_id
1 'polypeptide(L)'
;MLVESTDTRTHPEQDPVARALIEESLSGMALGAAGANVIMQLSQLPVGHGVAKSRVASGRIHDHPIKRTRTTVAYLAIALLGTEEERAAMRREVDRQHRQVHSLPGDPVAYNAMSRDLQLWVAACL
;
A
#
# COMPACT_ATOMS: atom_id res chain seq x y z
N MET A 1 33.32 38.71 -15.44
CA MET A 1 32.00 38.55 -16.08
C MET A 1 31.38 37.29 -15.51
N LEU A 2 30.57 37.47 -14.46
CA LEU A 2 29.87 36.41 -13.74
C LEU A 2 28.67 35.97 -14.58
N VAL A 3 28.58 34.69 -14.91
CA VAL A 3 27.31 34.08 -15.35
C VAL A 3 26.76 33.36 -14.14
N GLU A 4 25.84 34.01 -13.43
CA GLU A 4 24.95 33.34 -12.50
C GLU A 4 24.07 32.39 -13.32
N SER A 5 24.34 31.09 -13.21
CA SER A 5 23.45 30.05 -13.73
C SER A 5 22.27 29.98 -12.77
N THR A 6 21.12 30.47 -13.22
CA THR A 6 19.85 30.40 -12.50
C THR A 6 19.48 28.93 -12.28
N ASP A 7 19.59 28.48 -11.04
CA ASP A 7 19.17 27.16 -10.59
C ASP A 7 17.64 27.07 -10.65
N THR A 8 17.08 26.66 -11.79
CA THR A 8 15.66 26.36 -11.98
C THR A 8 15.33 24.95 -11.49
N ARG A 9 15.77 24.56 -10.29
CA ARG A 9 15.19 23.42 -9.59
C ARG A 9 13.88 23.88 -8.97
N THR A 10 12.78 23.71 -9.70
CA THR A 10 11.44 23.81 -9.14
C THR A 10 11.37 22.91 -7.90
N HIS A 11 11.15 23.51 -6.74
CA HIS A 11 10.84 22.73 -5.55
C HIS A 11 9.56 21.94 -5.82
N PRO A 12 9.51 20.62 -5.54
CA PRO A 12 8.32 19.81 -5.76
C PRO A 12 7.08 20.33 -5.01
N GLU A 13 7.27 21.24 -4.06
CA GLU A 13 6.23 22.00 -3.36
C GLU A 13 5.41 22.95 -4.27
N GLN A 14 5.87 23.25 -5.50
CA GLN A 14 5.28 24.27 -6.37
C GLN A 14 4.55 23.72 -7.61
N ASP A 15 4.44 22.40 -7.78
CA ASP A 15 3.64 21.83 -8.88
C ASP A 15 2.14 21.90 -8.53
N PRO A 16 1.35 22.74 -9.23
CA PRO A 16 -0.08 22.90 -8.94
C PRO A 16 -0.88 21.61 -9.19
N VAL A 17 -0.42 20.73 -10.08
CA VAL A 17 -1.07 19.43 -10.34
C VAL A 17 -0.79 18.47 -9.18
N ALA A 18 0.47 18.37 -8.74
CA ALA A 18 0.83 17.54 -7.59
C ALA A 18 0.10 18.00 -6.31
N ARG A 19 0.02 19.32 -6.10
CA ARG A 19 -0.69 19.89 -4.96
C ARG A 19 -2.18 19.60 -5.00
N ALA A 20 -2.85 19.77 -6.14
CA ALA A 20 -4.27 19.45 -6.28
C ALA A 20 -4.55 17.95 -6.05
N LEU A 21 -3.69 17.06 -6.57
CA LEU A 21 -3.79 15.63 -6.34
C LEU A 21 -3.63 15.26 -4.86
N ILE A 22 -2.70 15.92 -4.14
CA ILE A 22 -2.51 15.74 -2.70
C ILE A 22 -3.75 16.25 -1.94
N GLU A 23 -4.24 17.45 -2.25
CA GLU A 23 -5.42 18.03 -1.61
C GLU A 23 -6.67 17.16 -1.83
N GLU A 24 -6.86 16.62 -3.04
CA GLU A 24 -7.95 15.70 -3.36
C GLU A 24 -7.81 14.34 -2.65
N SER A 25 -6.58 13.79 -2.61
CA SER A 25 -6.28 12.53 -1.90
C SER A 25 -6.45 12.65 -0.39
N LEU A 26 -6.33 13.87 0.16
CA LEU A 26 -6.55 14.17 1.58
C LEU A 26 -7.95 14.69 1.87
N SER A 27 -8.83 14.76 0.87
CA SER A 27 -10.23 15.14 1.08
C SER A 27 -10.92 14.13 2.02
N GLY A 28 -11.86 14.61 2.85
CA GLY A 28 -12.59 13.74 3.78
C GLY A 28 -13.34 12.60 3.10
N MET A 29 -13.74 12.80 1.84
CA MET A 29 -14.36 11.76 1.00
C MET A 29 -13.35 10.70 0.55
N ALA A 30 -12.16 11.12 0.09
CA ALA A 30 -11.09 10.18 -0.28
C ALA A 30 -10.59 9.37 0.92
N LEU A 31 -10.42 10.02 2.09
CA LEU A 31 -10.06 9.33 3.34
C LEU A 31 -11.17 8.37 3.81
N GLY A 32 -12.44 8.76 3.66
CA GLY A 32 -13.59 7.91 3.95
C GLY A 32 -13.65 6.68 3.04
N ALA A 33 -13.42 6.84 1.74
CA ALA A 33 -13.35 5.74 0.78
C ALA A 33 -12.19 4.79 1.09
N ALA A 34 -11.00 5.33 1.41
CA ALA A 34 -9.86 4.52 1.82
C ALA A 34 -10.16 3.69 3.09
N GLY A 35 -10.84 4.28 4.07
CA GLY A 35 -11.28 3.59 5.28
C GLY A 35 -12.30 2.47 4.99
N ALA A 36 -13.30 2.75 4.15
CA ALA A 36 -14.32 1.78 3.76
C ALA A 36 -13.70 0.57 3.04
N ASN A 37 -12.77 0.82 2.12
CA ASN A 37 -12.04 -0.21 1.38
C ASN A 37 -11.29 -1.16 2.33
N VAL A 38 -10.63 -0.62 3.37
CA VAL A 38 -9.95 -1.44 4.38
C VAL A 38 -10.95 -2.26 5.20
N ILE A 39 -12.08 -1.67 5.62
CA ILE A 39 -13.12 -2.39 6.36
C ILE A 39 -13.65 -3.57 5.54
N MET A 40 -13.91 -3.38 4.25
CA MET A 40 -14.33 -4.44 3.33
C MET A 40 -13.26 -5.53 3.16
N GLN A 41 -11.98 -5.15 3.09
CA GLN A 41 -10.90 -6.16 3.07
C GLN A 41 -10.92 -7.01 4.34
N LEU A 42 -11.05 -6.38 5.50
CA LEU A 42 -11.02 -7.04 6.80
C LEU A 42 -12.29 -7.86 7.10
N SER A 43 -13.39 -7.62 6.38
CA SER A 43 -14.62 -8.40 6.54
C SER A 43 -14.48 -9.83 6.01
N GLN A 44 -13.45 -10.13 5.21
CA GLN A 44 -13.09 -11.49 4.86
C GLN A 44 -12.22 -12.10 5.95
N LEU A 45 -12.75 -13.11 6.66
CA LEU A 45 -12.16 -13.63 7.90
C LEU A 45 -10.68 -14.07 7.76
N PRO A 46 -10.27 -14.80 6.70
CA PRO A 46 -8.86 -15.11 6.44
C PRO A 46 -7.96 -13.87 6.32
N VAL A 47 -8.44 -12.79 5.70
CA VAL A 47 -7.69 -11.53 5.55
C VAL A 47 -7.54 -10.85 6.91
N GLY A 48 -8.64 -10.73 7.66
CA GLY A 48 -8.64 -10.17 9.01
C GLY A 48 -7.67 -10.90 9.95
N HIS A 49 -7.67 -12.24 9.92
CA HIS A 49 -6.72 -13.06 10.68
C HIS A 49 -5.27 -12.86 10.22
N GLY A 50 -5.02 -12.83 8.91
CA GLY A 50 -3.68 -12.59 8.37
C GLY A 50 -3.09 -11.24 8.78
N VAL A 51 -3.92 -10.20 8.91
CA VAL A 51 -3.51 -8.88 9.41
C VAL A 51 -3.31 -8.91 10.92
N ALA A 52 -4.32 -9.31 11.68
CA ALA A 52 -4.34 -9.22 13.15
C ALA A 52 -3.34 -10.18 13.84
N LYS A 53 -3.08 -11.35 13.23
CA LYS A 53 -2.21 -12.39 13.78
C LYS A 53 -0.92 -12.57 12.99
N SER A 54 -0.57 -11.62 12.13
CA SER A 54 0.68 -11.66 11.37
C SER A 54 1.87 -11.91 12.29
N ARG A 55 2.75 -12.85 11.94
CA ARG A 55 3.98 -13.15 12.70
C ARG A 55 5.19 -12.33 12.24
N VAL A 56 5.04 -11.54 11.18
CA VAL A 56 6.09 -10.70 10.60
C VAL A 56 6.17 -9.38 11.37
N ALA A 57 6.96 -9.34 12.45
CA ALA A 57 7.05 -8.18 13.34
C ALA A 57 7.31 -6.85 12.60
N SER A 58 8.30 -6.83 11.70
CA SER A 58 8.67 -5.64 10.90
C SER A 58 7.57 -5.16 9.94
N GLY A 59 6.52 -5.96 9.76
CA GLY A 59 5.38 -5.69 8.91
C GLY A 59 4.06 -5.57 9.68
N ARG A 60 3.99 -5.57 11.00
CA ARG A 60 2.68 -5.40 11.68
C ARG A 60 2.19 -3.96 11.57
N ILE A 61 0.90 -3.78 11.26
CA ILE A 61 0.31 -2.44 11.14
C ILE A 61 0.16 -1.74 12.50
N HIS A 62 -0.09 -2.50 13.56
CA HIS A 62 -0.19 -1.95 14.92
C HIS A 62 1.17 -1.51 15.47
N ASP A 63 2.26 -2.15 15.05
CA ASP A 63 3.62 -1.81 15.49
C ASP A 63 4.27 -0.73 14.59
N HIS A 64 3.96 -0.76 13.29
CA HIS A 64 4.60 0.10 12.28
C HIS A 64 3.58 0.80 11.35
N PRO A 65 2.63 1.58 11.89
CA PRO A 65 1.54 2.18 11.11
C PRO A 65 2.05 3.12 10.02
N ILE A 66 3.00 4.01 10.34
CA ILE A 66 3.57 4.96 9.38
C ILE A 66 4.27 4.23 8.23
N LYS A 67 5.08 3.21 8.56
CA LYS A 67 5.77 2.40 7.56
C LYS A 67 4.76 1.72 6.64
N ARG A 68 3.71 1.12 7.22
CA ARG A 68 2.65 0.43 6.48
C ARG A 68 1.92 1.37 5.53
N THR A 69 1.46 2.51 6.01
CA THR A 69 0.78 3.51 5.17
C THR A 69 1.67 3.95 4.02
N ARG A 70 2.94 4.31 4.29
CA ARG A 70 3.89 4.69 3.25
C ARG A 70 4.07 3.61 2.18
N THR A 71 4.24 2.35 2.60
CA THR A 71 4.41 1.24 1.63
C THR A 71 3.15 0.95 0.83
N THR A 72 1.97 1.07 1.42
CA THR A 72 0.69 0.89 0.71
C THR A 72 0.47 1.99 -0.32
N VAL A 73 0.70 3.25 0.05
CA VAL A 73 0.59 4.38 -0.90
C VAL A 73 1.59 4.24 -2.04
N ALA A 74 2.84 3.83 -1.74
CA ALA A 74 3.85 3.57 -2.77
C ALA A 74 3.45 2.42 -3.71
N TYR A 75 2.87 1.34 -3.17
CA TYR A 75 2.34 0.24 -3.97
C TYR A 75 1.24 0.74 -4.92
N LEU A 76 0.27 1.51 -4.42
CA LEU A 76 -0.82 2.04 -5.24
C LEU A 76 -0.30 3.00 -6.32
N ALA A 77 0.61 3.90 -5.97
CA ALA A 77 1.22 4.83 -6.92
C ALA A 77 1.90 4.08 -8.08
N ILE A 78 2.71 3.06 -7.78
CA ILE A 78 3.37 2.24 -8.81
C ILE A 78 2.36 1.37 -9.57
N ALA A 79 1.35 0.81 -8.89
CA ALA A 79 0.31 0.02 -9.51
C ALA A 79 -0.65 0.83 -10.41
N LEU A 80 -0.71 2.15 -10.26
CA LEU A 80 -1.54 3.02 -11.10
C LEU A 80 -0.69 3.74 -12.16
N LEU A 81 0.46 4.28 -11.78
CA LEU A 81 1.24 5.22 -12.58
C LEU A 81 2.63 4.72 -12.98
N GLY A 82 3.11 3.61 -12.41
CA GLY A 82 4.46 3.12 -12.65
C GLY A 82 4.64 2.43 -14.01
N THR A 83 5.91 2.28 -14.44
CA THR A 83 6.27 1.50 -15.63
C THR A 83 6.10 -0.01 -15.39
N GLU A 84 6.17 -0.81 -16.46
CA GLU A 84 6.12 -2.27 -16.33
C GLU A 84 7.27 -2.82 -15.49
N GLU A 85 8.47 -2.25 -15.61
CA GLU A 85 9.65 -2.63 -14.82
C GLU A 85 9.45 -2.32 -13.34
N GLU A 86 8.90 -1.15 -13.01
CA GLU A 86 8.59 -0.74 -11.65
C GLU A 86 7.50 -1.62 -11.02
N ARG A 87 6.42 -1.90 -11.77
CA ARG A 87 5.36 -2.82 -11.35
C ARG A 87 5.91 -4.21 -11.10
N ALA A 88 6.77 -4.72 -11.97
CA ALA A 88 7.40 -6.03 -11.80
C ALA A 88 8.33 -6.05 -10.58
N ALA A 89 9.11 -5.00 -10.34
CA ALA A 89 9.97 -4.87 -9.17
C ALA A 89 9.14 -4.81 -7.87
N MET A 90 8.11 -3.97 -7.84
CA MET A 90 7.19 -3.86 -6.71
C MET A 90 6.51 -5.20 -6.42
N ARG A 91 6.01 -5.91 -7.44
CA ARG A 91 5.40 -7.24 -7.28
C ARG A 91 6.36 -8.22 -6.60
N ARG A 92 7.62 -8.29 -7.04
CA ARG A 92 8.63 -9.18 -6.43
C ARG A 92 8.85 -8.87 -4.95
N GLU A 93 8.89 -7.59 -4.59
CA GLU A 93 9.07 -7.18 -3.19
C GLU A 93 7.84 -7.46 -2.34
N VAL A 94 6.64 -7.16 -2.84
CA VAL A 94 5.37 -7.49 -2.16
C VAL A 94 5.24 -8.99 -1.95
N ASP A 95 5.50 -9.81 -2.97
CA ASP A 95 5.45 -11.27 -2.86
C ASP A 95 6.44 -11.78 -1.81
N ARG A 96 7.63 -11.18 -1.69
CA ARG A 96 8.61 -11.55 -0.67
C ARG A 96 8.08 -11.32 0.75
N GLN A 97 7.33 -10.24 0.97
CA GLN A 97 6.68 -9.99 2.25
C GLN A 97 5.48 -10.92 2.47
N HIS A 98 4.63 -11.09 1.45
CA HIS A 98 3.39 -11.88 1.55
C HIS A 98 3.64 -13.38 1.73
N ARG A 99 4.72 -13.95 1.20
CA ARG A 99 5.08 -15.37 1.43
C ARG A 99 5.20 -15.74 2.91
N GLN A 100 5.53 -14.77 3.77
CA GLN A 100 5.68 -14.98 5.21
C GLN A 100 4.35 -14.90 5.98
N VAL A 101 3.25 -14.50 5.31
CA VAL A 101 1.94 -14.28 5.93
C VAL A 101 1.00 -15.44 5.59
N HIS A 102 1.01 -16.46 6.43
CA HIS A 102 0.16 -17.64 6.31
C HIS A 102 -0.13 -18.28 7.68
N SER A 103 -1.26 -18.97 7.76
CA SER A 103 -1.65 -19.79 8.92
C SER A 103 -0.71 -20.99 9.09
N LEU A 104 -0.50 -21.42 10.32
CA LEU A 104 0.22 -22.65 10.67
C LEU A 104 -0.77 -23.78 11.01
N PRO A 105 -0.31 -25.05 11.03
CA PRO A 105 -1.11 -26.15 11.55
C PRO A 105 -1.64 -25.83 12.96
N GLY A 106 -2.96 -25.97 13.15
CA GLY A 106 -3.62 -25.68 14.43
C GLY A 106 -4.14 -24.25 14.60
N ASP A 107 -3.85 -23.33 13.67
CA ASP A 107 -4.49 -22.01 13.68
C ASP A 107 -6.01 -22.16 13.42
N PRO A 108 -6.87 -21.36 14.08
CA PRO A 108 -8.33 -21.50 14.00
C PRO A 108 -8.91 -21.09 12.63
N VAL A 109 -8.15 -20.35 11.84
CA VAL A 109 -8.53 -19.88 10.50
C VAL A 109 -7.37 -20.11 9.56
N ALA A 110 -7.61 -20.84 8.47
CA ALA A 110 -6.64 -21.03 7.41
C ALA A 110 -6.54 -19.78 6.53
N TYR A 111 -5.34 -19.32 6.26
CA TYR A 111 -5.09 -18.19 5.36
C TYR A 111 -3.69 -18.27 4.75
N ASN A 112 -3.54 -17.69 3.56
CA ASN A 112 -2.26 -17.50 2.90
C ASN A 112 -2.35 -16.23 2.04
N ALA A 113 -1.48 -15.25 2.27
CA ALA A 113 -1.47 -14.00 1.51
C ALA A 113 -1.08 -14.18 0.03
N MET A 114 -0.57 -15.35 -0.35
CA MET A 114 -0.34 -15.76 -1.75
C MET A 114 -1.55 -16.47 -2.37
N SER A 115 -2.67 -16.62 -1.65
CA SER A 115 -3.91 -17.17 -2.21
C SER A 115 -4.49 -16.22 -3.25
N ARG A 116 -4.69 -16.73 -4.48
CA ARG A 116 -5.28 -15.97 -5.58
C ARG A 116 -6.64 -15.40 -5.22
N ASP A 117 -7.50 -16.19 -4.59
CA ASP A 117 -8.87 -15.77 -4.29
C ASP A 117 -8.90 -14.68 -3.21
N LEU A 118 -8.00 -14.75 -2.23
CA LEU A 118 -7.86 -13.70 -1.22
C LEU A 118 -7.27 -12.41 -1.82
N GLN A 119 -6.31 -12.53 -2.75
CA GLN A 119 -5.76 -11.36 -3.46
C GLN A 119 -6.82 -10.70 -4.35
N LEU A 120 -7.67 -11.48 -5.03
CA LEU A 120 -8.78 -10.95 -5.82
C LEU A 120 -9.82 -10.26 -4.94
N TRP A 121 -10.14 -10.81 -3.77
CA TRP A 121 -11.02 -10.15 -2.80
C TRP A 121 -10.45 -8.79 -2.39
N VAL A 122 -9.18 -8.75 -2.01
CA VAL A 122 -8.52 -7.49 -1.61
C VAL A 122 -8.51 -6.49 -2.76
N ALA A 123 -8.18 -6.94 -3.98
CA ALA A 123 -8.17 -6.08 -5.16
C ALA A 123 -9.56 -5.53 -5.51
N ALA A 124 -10.62 -6.32 -5.34
CA ALA A 124 -12.00 -5.86 -5.57
C ALA A 124 -12.48 -4.81 -4.55
N CYS A 125 -11.78 -4.69 -3.41
CA CYS A 125 -12.05 -3.69 -2.40
C CYS A 125 -11.24 -2.39 -2.59
N LEU A 126 -10.34 -2.31 -3.57
CA LEU A 126 -9.51 -1.12 -3.83
C LEU A 126 -10.16 -0.22 -4.88
#